data_AF-A0AAW1UHZ9-F1
#
_entry.id   AF-A0AAW1UHZ9-F1
#
_cell.length_a   1.000
_cell.length_b   1.000
_cell.length_c   1.000
_cell.angle_alpha   90.00
_cell.angle_beta   90.00
_cell.angle_gamma   90.00
#
_symmetry.space_group_name_H-M   'P 1'
#
loop_
_entity.id
_entity.type
_entity.pdbx_description
1 polymer ?
#
loop_
_entity_poly.entity_id
_entity_poly.type
_entity_poly.pdbx_seq_one_letter_code
_entity_poly.pdbx_strand_id
1 'polypeptide(L)'
;MDAYPVIHEFFGNAVHPAMYSFVDFAFGDKLSFFERLINTMLTVLSRPFFPLIERMHNSHIEKYVGKDLPRTDELYRSLSLLIVNANPIFYPIRPSTPATINLGGPLHLEESQPLPKDLQIYLDGAKHGCIYFSFGSTVNSNLLSPKSLEIFRKTFEELAPIKVLWKFENDTLAKKPRNVELKKWLPQQDVLRKYQLLEIAADEVIS
;
A
#
# COMPACT_ATOMS: atom_id res chain seq x y z
N MET A 1 -1.97 5.97 3.48
CA MET A 1 -2.81 6.21 2.30
C MET A 1 -4.00 7.03 2.76
N ASP A 2 -4.32 8.12 2.05
CA ASP A 2 -5.53 8.93 2.31
C ASP A 2 -6.79 8.11 1.97
N ALA A 3 -7.97 8.55 2.42
CA ALA A 3 -9.21 7.86 2.08
C ALA A 3 -9.63 8.18 0.64
N TYR A 4 -10.43 7.29 0.04
CA TYR A 4 -10.92 7.49 -1.32
C TYR A 4 -11.79 8.76 -1.42
N PRO A 5 -11.79 9.46 -2.56
CA PRO A 5 -12.58 10.67 -2.74
C PRO A 5 -14.09 10.48 -2.43
N VAL A 6 -14.67 9.33 -2.78
CA VAL A 6 -16.07 9.01 -2.45
C VAL A 6 -16.33 8.99 -0.94
N ILE A 7 -15.36 8.51 -0.15
CA ILE A 7 -15.46 8.52 1.31
C ILE A 7 -15.46 9.96 1.80
N HIS A 8 -14.63 10.82 1.21
CA HIS A 8 -14.60 12.23 1.55
C HIS A 8 -15.91 12.97 1.26
N GLU A 9 -16.59 12.65 0.16
CA GLU A 9 -17.91 13.21 -0.16
C GLU A 9 -18.96 12.89 0.92
N PHE A 10 -18.96 11.68 1.51
CA PHE A 10 -19.90 11.31 2.58
C PHE A 10 -19.75 12.16 3.85
N PHE A 11 -18.55 12.69 4.12
CA PHE A 11 -18.29 13.59 5.25
C PHE A 11 -18.37 15.07 4.88
N GLY A 12 -18.94 15.40 3.71
CA GLY A 12 -19.15 16.77 3.24
C GLY A 12 -17.89 17.47 2.76
N ASN A 13 -16.78 16.74 2.55
CA ASN A 13 -15.57 17.31 1.97
C ASN A 13 -15.80 17.57 0.48
N ALA A 14 -15.43 18.75 0.00
CA ALA A 14 -15.57 19.07 -1.42
C ALA A 14 -14.50 18.33 -2.24
N VAL A 15 -14.96 17.42 -3.11
CA VAL A 15 -14.10 16.67 -4.03
C VAL A 15 -14.37 17.17 -5.45
N HIS A 16 -13.37 17.77 -6.08
CA HIS A 16 -13.46 18.23 -7.46
C HIS A 16 -12.65 17.32 -8.40
N PRO A 17 -13.28 16.63 -9.38
CA PRO A 17 -12.57 15.72 -10.29
C PRO A 17 -11.46 16.39 -11.10
N ALA A 18 -11.55 17.68 -11.41
CA ALA A 18 -10.45 18.37 -12.08
C ALA A 18 -9.26 18.70 -11.16
N MET A 19 -9.35 18.50 -9.84
CA MET A 19 -8.30 18.86 -8.87
C MET A 19 -7.65 17.64 -8.22
N TYR A 20 -8.37 16.53 -8.11
CA TYR A 20 -7.91 15.31 -7.43
C TYR A 20 -7.92 14.15 -8.42
N SER A 21 -6.79 13.46 -8.54
CA SER A 21 -6.69 12.28 -9.40
C SER A 21 -7.67 11.19 -8.93
N PHE A 22 -8.27 10.51 -9.90
CA PHE A 22 -8.98 9.26 -9.65
C PHE A 22 -7.96 8.23 -9.17
N VAL A 23 -8.26 7.54 -8.07
CA VAL A 23 -7.26 6.76 -7.30
C VAL A 23 -6.64 5.62 -8.11
N ASP A 24 -7.33 5.14 -9.14
CA ASP A 24 -6.84 4.07 -10.01
C ASP A 24 -5.91 4.58 -11.13
N PHE A 25 -5.67 5.89 -11.23
CA PHE A 25 -4.74 6.48 -12.21
C PHE A 25 -3.63 7.26 -11.52
N ALA A 26 -2.39 6.89 -11.85
CA ALA A 26 -1.16 7.51 -11.38
C ALA A 26 -0.89 8.88 -12.05
N PHE A 27 -1.89 9.77 -12.10
CA PHE A 27 -1.62 11.15 -12.43
C PHE A 27 -0.93 11.83 -11.25
N GLY A 28 0.13 12.59 -11.52
CA GLY A 28 0.85 13.34 -10.49
C GLY A 28 0.01 14.48 -9.88
N ASP A 29 0.52 15.10 -8.82
CA ASP A 29 -0.19 16.14 -8.05
C ASP A 29 -0.62 17.37 -8.88
N LYS A 30 0.02 17.59 -10.03
CA LYS A 30 -0.25 18.72 -10.93
C LYS A 30 -0.75 18.23 -12.28
N LEU A 31 -2.07 18.10 -12.38
CA LEU A 31 -2.77 17.74 -13.61
C LEU A 31 -2.70 18.88 -14.64
N SER A 32 -2.22 18.57 -15.84
CA SER A 32 -2.39 19.36 -17.06
C SER A 32 -3.86 19.43 -17.48
N PHE A 33 -4.20 20.33 -18.40
CA PHE A 33 -5.58 20.47 -18.87
C PHE A 33 -6.20 19.16 -19.39
N PHE A 34 -5.45 18.40 -20.19
CA PHE A 34 -5.94 17.14 -20.75
C PHE A 34 -6.07 16.04 -19.68
N GLU A 35 -5.16 15.98 -18.72
CA GLU A 35 -5.27 15.05 -17.59
C GLU A 35 -6.50 15.38 -16.74
N ARG A 36 -6.79 16.66 -16.49
CA ARG A 36 -8.02 17.09 -15.80
C ARG A 36 -9.27 16.68 -16.56
N LEU A 37 -9.27 16.83 -17.87
CA LEU A 37 -10.39 16.46 -18.73
C LEU A 37 -10.65 14.95 -18.67
N ILE A 38 -9.60 14.15 -18.87
CA ILE A 38 -9.64 12.69 -18.79
C ILE A 38 -10.10 12.26 -17.40
N ASN A 39 -9.49 12.79 -16.35
CA ASN A 39 -9.83 12.46 -14.96
C ASN A 39 -11.29 12.79 -14.62
N THR A 40 -11.78 13.94 -15.10
CA THR A 40 -13.19 14.34 -14.91
C THR A 40 -14.13 13.41 -15.66
N MET A 41 -13.84 13.09 -16.93
CA MET A 41 -14.64 12.15 -17.71
C MET A 41 -14.71 10.79 -17.01
N LEU A 42 -13.56 10.25 -16.60
CA LEU A 42 -13.48 8.96 -15.93
C LEU A 42 -14.23 8.95 -14.60
N THR A 43 -14.09 9.99 -13.78
CA THR A 43 -14.84 10.12 -12.52
C THR A 43 -16.35 10.15 -12.76
N VAL A 44 -16.82 10.85 -13.80
CA VAL A 44 -18.24 10.88 -14.15
C VAL A 44 -18.71 9.54 -14.68
N LEU A 45 -17.91 8.87 -15.51
CA LEU A 45 -18.24 7.57 -16.09
C LEU A 45 -18.17 6.42 -15.06
N SER A 46 -17.37 6.55 -13.99
CA SER A 46 -17.28 5.56 -12.93
C SER A 46 -18.44 5.63 -11.93
N ARG A 47 -19.08 6.81 -11.78
CA ARG A 47 -20.22 7.02 -10.85
C ARG A 47 -21.33 5.96 -10.95
N PRO A 48 -21.84 5.59 -12.14
CA PRO A 48 -22.87 4.55 -12.26
C PRO A 48 -22.44 3.15 -11.83
N PHE A 49 -21.13 2.87 -11.72
CA PHE A 49 -20.61 1.57 -11.28
C PHE A 49 -20.61 1.43 -9.76
N PHE A 50 -20.60 2.53 -8.99
CA PHE A 50 -20.60 2.46 -7.52
C PHE A 50 -21.77 1.64 -6.94
N PRO A 51 -23.03 1.83 -7.36
CA PRO A 51 -24.15 1.01 -6.86
C PRO A 51 -24.01 -0.49 -7.20
N LEU A 52 -23.28 -0.84 -8.27
CA LEU A 52 -22.99 -2.24 -8.58
C LEU A 52 -21.97 -2.81 -7.61
N ILE A 53 -20.87 -2.09 -7.37
CA ILE A 53 -19.84 -2.47 -6.38
C ILE A 53 -20.45 -2.59 -4.99
N GLU A 54 -21.28 -1.63 -4.57
CA GLU A 54 -21.98 -1.67 -3.28
C GLU A 54 -22.91 -2.88 -3.15
N ARG A 55 -23.65 -3.24 -4.21
CA ARG A 55 -24.47 -4.46 -4.20
C ARG A 55 -23.63 -5.71 -4.03
N MET A 56 -22.47 -5.78 -4.70
CA MET A 56 -21.54 -6.89 -4.51
C MET A 56 -21.00 -6.92 -3.09
N HIS A 57 -20.59 -5.79 -2.51
CA HIS A 57 -20.12 -5.72 -1.12
C HIS A 57 -21.19 -6.17 -0.13
N ASN A 58 -22.42 -5.65 -0.25
CA ASN A 58 -23.54 -6.05 0.61
C ASN A 58 -23.82 -7.55 0.50
N SER A 59 -23.81 -8.12 -0.71
CA SER A 59 -24.00 -9.56 -0.91
C SER A 59 -22.89 -10.39 -0.23
N HIS A 60 -21.64 -9.94 -0.25
CA HIS A 60 -20.55 -10.61 0.45
C HIS A 60 -20.68 -10.48 1.98
N ILE A 61 -21.03 -9.30 2.50
CA ILE A 61 -21.26 -9.07 3.93
C ILE A 61 -22.39 -9.97 4.43
N GLU A 62 -23.52 -10.03 3.72
CA GLU A 62 -24.64 -10.90 4.07
C GLU A 62 -24.24 -12.39 4.09
N LYS A 63 -23.39 -12.81 3.14
CA LYS A 63 -22.95 -14.20 3.02
C LYS A 63 -21.97 -14.63 4.10
N TYR A 64 -21.04 -13.76 4.49
CA TYR A 64 -19.90 -14.12 5.35
C TYR A 64 -19.98 -13.55 6.77
N VAL A 65 -20.73 -12.47 7.00
CA VAL A 65 -20.86 -11.81 8.31
C VAL A 65 -22.27 -12.00 8.87
N GLY A 66 -23.30 -11.81 8.05
CA GLY A 66 -24.69 -11.98 8.44
C GLY A 66 -25.62 -10.90 7.90
N LYS A 67 -26.93 -11.15 7.98
CA LYS A 67 -27.98 -10.28 7.43
C LYS A 67 -28.47 -9.20 8.39
N ASP A 68 -28.06 -9.25 9.65
CA ASP A 68 -28.50 -8.31 10.69
C ASP A 68 -27.75 -6.97 10.64
N LEU A 69 -26.86 -6.80 9.66
CA LEU A 69 -26.11 -5.58 9.47
C LEU A 69 -26.84 -4.63 8.51
N PRO A 70 -26.83 -3.31 8.79
CA PRO A 70 -27.30 -2.31 7.84
C PRO A 70 -26.47 -2.36 6.56
N ARG A 71 -27.08 -1.88 5.47
CA ARG A 71 -26.40 -1.85 4.18
C ARG A 71 -25.22 -0.88 4.22
N THR A 72 -24.21 -1.12 3.40
CA THR A 72 -23.01 -0.27 3.33
C THR A 72 -23.32 1.21 3.08
N ASP A 73 -24.33 1.50 2.25
CA ASP A 73 -24.75 2.88 1.95
C ASP A 73 -25.41 3.56 3.15
N GLU A 74 -26.18 2.82 3.95
CA GLU A 74 -26.73 3.29 5.22
C GLU A 74 -25.64 3.50 6.26
N LEU A 75 -24.68 2.57 6.33
CA LEU A 75 -23.50 2.67 7.19
C LEU A 75 -22.74 3.96 6.90
N TYR A 76 -22.34 4.21 5.65
CA TYR A 76 -21.59 5.41 5.28
C TYR A 76 -22.32 6.70 5.64
N ARG A 77 -23.65 6.75 5.46
CA ARG A 77 -24.48 7.92 5.83
C ARG A 77 -24.61 8.13 7.34
N SER A 78 -24.43 7.08 8.13
CA SER A 78 -24.51 7.15 9.60
C SER A 78 -23.19 7.57 10.26
N LEU A 79 -22.08 7.58 9.52
CA LEU A 79 -20.77 7.94 10.07
C LEU A 79 -20.70 9.45 10.38
N SER A 80 -20.24 9.77 11.59
CA SER A 80 -20.09 11.17 12.05
C SER A 80 -18.64 11.65 12.05
N LEU A 81 -17.67 10.74 11.95
CA LEU A 81 -16.25 11.03 12.04
C LEU A 81 -15.45 10.16 11.06
N LEU A 82 -14.55 10.78 10.32
CA LEU A 82 -13.57 10.14 9.46
C LEU A 82 -12.18 10.33 10.05
N ILE A 83 -11.55 9.24 10.48
CA ILE A 83 -10.18 9.25 10.99
C ILE A 83 -9.26 8.66 9.92
N VAL A 84 -8.33 9.46 9.42
CA VAL A 84 -7.40 9.05 8.36
C VAL A 84 -5.97 9.05 8.89
N ASN A 85 -5.28 7.94 8.72
CA ASN A 85 -3.84 7.85 8.97
C ASN A 85 -3.06 8.33 7.74
N ALA A 86 -3.18 9.62 7.46
CA ALA A 86 -2.47 10.32 6.40
C ALA A 86 -1.85 11.59 6.96
N ASN A 87 -0.64 11.91 6.50
CA ASN A 87 -0.02 13.19 6.79
C ASN A 87 -0.35 14.18 5.65
N PRO A 88 -1.07 15.28 5.92
CA PRO A 88 -1.47 16.25 4.89
C PRO A 88 -0.33 16.83 4.07
N ILE A 89 0.92 16.76 4.55
CA ILE A 89 2.11 17.23 3.81
C ILE A 89 2.36 16.40 2.55
N PHE A 90 2.02 15.11 2.56
CA PHE A 90 2.26 14.20 1.42
C PHE A 90 1.10 14.11 0.44
N TYR A 91 0.04 14.90 0.63
CA TYR A 91 -1.16 14.82 -0.20
C TYR A 91 -1.55 16.22 -0.72
N PRO A 92 -2.23 16.30 -1.88
CA PRO A 92 -2.76 17.56 -2.38
C PRO A 92 -3.64 18.27 -1.34
N ILE A 93 -3.52 19.60 -1.29
CA ILE A 93 -4.33 20.43 -0.40
C ILE A 93 -5.80 20.27 -0.79
N ARG A 94 -6.64 20.00 0.21
CA ARG A 94 -8.08 19.91 0.03
C ARG A 94 -8.88 20.46 1.20
N PRO A 95 -10.06 21.02 0.94
CA PRO A 95 -10.97 21.41 2.00
C PRO A 95 -11.45 20.14 2.71
N SER A 96 -11.19 20.07 4.01
CA SER A 96 -11.73 19.02 4.87
C SER A 96 -12.64 19.66 5.92
N THR A 97 -13.77 19.01 6.20
CA THR A 97 -14.68 19.37 7.26
C THR A 97 -14.08 19.01 8.63
N PRO A 98 -14.53 19.63 9.73
CA PRO A 98 -14.11 19.24 11.08
C PRO A 98 -14.37 17.77 11.43
N ALA A 99 -15.26 17.09 10.68
CA ALA A 99 -15.52 15.67 10.82
C ALA A 99 -14.40 14.78 10.25
N THR A 100 -13.40 15.34 9.57
CA THR A 100 -12.24 14.61 9.05
C THR A 100 -11.00 14.92 9.86
N ILE A 101 -10.48 13.93 10.59
CA ILE A 101 -9.30 14.04 11.43
C ILE A 101 -8.13 13.29 10.79
N ASN A 102 -7.10 14.02 10.41
CA ASN A 102 -5.84 13.46 9.94
C ASN A 102 -4.91 13.25 11.13
N LEU A 103 -4.56 11.99 11.41
CA LEU A 103 -3.68 11.64 12.52
C LEU A 103 -2.19 11.89 12.22
N GLY A 104 -1.84 12.26 10.98
CA GLY A 104 -0.56 12.89 10.67
C GLY A 104 0.65 11.95 10.61
N GLY A 105 0.46 10.65 10.85
CA GLY A 105 1.56 9.71 10.93
C GLY A 105 1.43 8.77 12.13
N PRO A 106 2.47 8.02 12.47
CA PRO A 106 2.30 6.58 12.49
C PRO A 106 1.91 6.08 13.88
N LEU A 107 0.60 6.02 14.10
CA LEU A 107 -0.07 5.46 15.28
C LEU A 107 0.37 4.02 15.61
N HIS A 108 0.91 3.32 14.62
CA HIS A 108 1.31 1.92 14.70
C HIS A 108 2.82 1.76 14.91
N LEU A 109 3.60 2.84 15.06
CA LEU A 109 5.02 2.70 15.43
C LEU A 109 5.12 2.29 16.88
N GLU A 110 5.72 1.13 17.11
CA GLU A 110 6.08 0.66 18.44
C GLU A 110 7.50 1.15 18.79
N GLU A 111 7.86 1.12 20.07
CA GLU A 111 9.24 1.39 20.48
C GLU A 111 10.20 0.42 19.79
N SER A 112 11.39 0.91 19.40
CA SER A 112 12.33 0.08 18.66
C SER A 112 12.83 -1.06 19.52
N GLN A 113 12.73 -2.27 18.97
CA GLN A 113 13.23 -3.48 19.60
C GLN A 113 14.57 -3.87 18.97
N PRO A 114 15.48 -4.49 19.75
CA PRO A 114 16.72 -5.02 19.18
C PRO A 114 16.39 -6.12 18.16
N LEU A 115 17.06 -6.06 17.01
CA LEU A 115 16.91 -7.09 15.98
C LEU A 115 17.41 -8.46 16.48
N PRO A 116 16.81 -9.57 16.01
CA PRO A 116 17.37 -10.91 16.19
C PRO A 116 18.85 -10.95 15.77
N LYS A 117 19.67 -11.69 16.52
CA LYS A 117 21.14 -11.68 16.36
C LYS A 117 21.60 -12.05 14.95
N ASP A 118 20.95 -13.04 14.34
CA ASP A 118 21.25 -13.48 12.98
C ASP A 118 20.97 -12.38 11.95
N LEU A 119 19.85 -11.68 12.10
CA LEU A 119 19.47 -10.56 11.25
C LEU A 119 20.40 -9.35 11.46
N GLN A 120 20.76 -9.08 12.71
CA GLN A 120 21.72 -8.03 13.05
C GLN A 120 23.08 -8.29 12.39
N ILE A 121 23.63 -9.51 12.52
CA ILE A 121 24.90 -9.89 11.89
C ILE A 121 24.84 -9.75 10.37
N TYR A 122 23.73 -10.20 9.76
CA TYR A 122 23.56 -10.09 8.31
C TYR A 122 23.60 -8.63 7.84
N LEU A 123 22.83 -7.76 8.51
CA LEU A 123 22.74 -6.34 8.19
C LEU A 123 24.03 -5.58 8.52
N ASP A 124 24.68 -5.86 9.65
CA ASP A 124 25.97 -5.24 10.01
C ASP A 124 27.07 -5.61 9.02
N GLY A 125 26.98 -6.79 8.40
CA GLY A 125 27.87 -7.20 7.31
C GLY A 125 27.56 -6.57 5.95
N ALA A 126 26.50 -5.76 5.81
CA ALA A 126 26.07 -5.16 4.54
C ALA A 126 26.86 -3.88 4.20
N LYS A 127 28.17 -4.02 3.94
CA LYS A 127 29.08 -2.88 3.71
C LYS A 127 28.70 -1.97 2.52
N HIS A 128 27.98 -2.52 1.55
CA HIS A 128 27.54 -1.81 0.34
C HIS A 128 26.06 -1.42 0.38
N GLY A 129 25.44 -1.48 1.56
CA GLY A 129 24.00 -1.30 1.73
C GLY A 129 23.22 -2.61 1.67
N CYS A 130 21.94 -2.52 2.05
CA CYS A 130 21.00 -3.63 2.04
C CYS A 130 19.68 -3.17 1.42
N ILE A 131 19.04 -4.01 0.61
CA ILE A 131 17.69 -3.78 0.12
C ILE A 131 16.75 -4.62 0.96
N TYR A 132 15.70 -4.02 1.51
CA TYR A 132 14.57 -4.74 2.10
C TYR A 132 13.51 -4.94 1.01
N PHE A 133 13.10 -6.19 0.79
CA PHE A 133 12.12 -6.53 -0.23
C PHE A 133 10.99 -7.39 0.34
N SER A 134 9.74 -6.99 0.07
CA SER A 134 8.53 -7.64 0.55
C SER A 134 7.34 -7.28 -0.35
N PHE A 135 6.41 -8.21 -0.57
CA PHE A 135 5.11 -7.92 -1.19
C PHE A 135 4.00 -7.70 -0.14
N GLY A 136 4.39 -7.39 1.10
CA GLY A 136 3.47 -7.29 2.22
C GLY A 136 2.92 -8.65 2.67
N SER A 137 1.74 -8.63 3.29
CA SER A 137 1.06 -9.81 3.82
C SER A 137 0.10 -10.47 2.83
N THR A 138 -0.33 -9.75 1.79
CA THR A 138 -1.41 -10.18 0.90
C THR A 138 -0.93 -11.10 -0.22
N VAL A 139 0.27 -10.83 -0.75
CA VAL A 139 0.86 -11.64 -1.82
C VAL A 139 1.87 -12.62 -1.22
N ASN A 140 1.67 -13.91 -1.50
CA ASN A 140 2.62 -14.94 -1.15
C ASN A 140 3.68 -15.05 -2.26
N SER A 141 4.91 -14.64 -1.94
CA SER A 141 6.04 -14.60 -2.88
C SER A 141 6.39 -15.99 -3.43
N ASN A 142 6.13 -17.05 -2.66
CA ASN A 142 6.36 -18.42 -3.10
C ASN A 142 5.35 -18.91 -4.15
N LEU A 143 4.23 -18.22 -4.33
CA LEU A 143 3.25 -18.51 -5.37
C LEU A 143 3.51 -17.75 -6.68
N LEU A 144 4.57 -16.92 -6.73
CA LEU A 144 4.98 -16.26 -7.95
C LEU A 144 5.32 -17.27 -9.05
N SER A 145 5.01 -16.91 -10.28
CA SER A 145 5.32 -17.76 -11.44
C SER A 145 6.83 -18.04 -11.51
N PRO A 146 7.27 -19.19 -12.04
CA PRO A 146 8.69 -19.49 -12.22
C PRO A 146 9.44 -18.40 -13.00
N LYS A 147 8.76 -17.76 -13.97
CA LYS A 147 9.30 -16.63 -14.73
C LYS A 147 9.56 -15.42 -13.84
N SER A 148 8.61 -15.04 -12.99
CA SER A 148 8.75 -13.92 -12.06
C SER A 148 9.86 -14.17 -11.04
N LEU A 149 9.91 -15.36 -10.45
CA LEU A 149 10.98 -15.75 -9.53
C LEU A 149 12.37 -15.68 -10.19
N GLU A 150 12.48 -16.14 -11.44
CA GLU A 150 13.74 -16.07 -12.18
C GLU A 150 14.17 -14.62 -12.47
N ILE A 151 13.22 -13.72 -12.75
CA ILE A 151 13.50 -12.28 -12.92
C ILE A 151 14.05 -11.71 -11.61
N PHE A 152 13.34 -11.86 -10.49
CA PHE A 152 13.81 -11.35 -9.19
C PHE A 152 15.17 -11.94 -8.82
N ARG A 153 15.36 -13.24 -9.05
CA ARG A 153 16.64 -13.92 -8.81
C ARG A 153 17.79 -13.27 -9.57
N LYS A 154 17.63 -13.06 -10.89
CA LYS A 154 18.66 -12.43 -11.73
C LYS A 154 18.91 -10.99 -11.33
N THR A 155 17.84 -10.21 -11.13
CA THR A 155 17.95 -8.82 -10.70
C THR A 155 18.69 -8.70 -9.37
N PHE A 156 18.35 -9.52 -8.37
CA PHE A 156 19.04 -9.49 -7.09
C PHE A 156 20.49 -9.96 -7.20
N GLU A 157 20.78 -10.93 -8.07
CA GLU A 157 22.16 -11.37 -8.36
C GLU A 157 23.01 -10.24 -8.96
N GLU A 158 22.46 -9.48 -9.91
CA GLU A 158 23.13 -8.33 -10.54
C GLU A 158 23.38 -7.16 -9.57
N LEU A 159 22.59 -7.04 -8.51
CA LEU A 159 22.79 -6.01 -7.48
C LEU A 159 23.95 -6.30 -6.53
N ALA A 160 24.59 -7.48 -6.61
CA ALA A 160 25.78 -7.76 -5.83
C ALA A 160 26.88 -6.69 -6.10
N PRO A 161 27.56 -6.16 -5.06
CA PRO A 161 27.66 -6.69 -3.70
C PRO A 161 26.62 -6.16 -2.69
N ILE A 162 25.57 -5.44 -3.12
CA ILE A 162 24.47 -5.01 -2.25
C ILE A 162 23.73 -6.25 -1.73
N LYS A 163 23.47 -6.29 -0.42
CA LYS A 163 22.72 -7.38 0.20
C LYS A 163 21.21 -7.20 -0.04
N VAL A 164 20.45 -8.28 -0.13
CA VAL A 164 19.00 -8.23 -0.28
C VAL A 164 18.37 -9.11 0.80
N LEU A 165 17.57 -8.49 1.65
CA LEU A 165 16.76 -9.15 2.65
C LEU A 165 15.32 -9.28 2.13
N TRP A 166 14.93 -10.49 1.76
CA TRP A 166 13.63 -10.75 1.16
C TRP A 166 12.71 -11.48 2.15
N LYS A 167 11.57 -10.86 2.46
CA LYS A 167 10.45 -11.55 3.11
C LYS A 167 9.87 -12.59 2.15
N PHE A 168 10.10 -13.86 2.44
CA PHE A 168 9.70 -14.98 1.57
C PHE A 168 9.14 -16.12 2.43
N GLU A 169 7.97 -16.65 2.04
CA GLU A 169 7.18 -17.57 2.86
C GLU A 169 7.78 -18.97 2.97
N ASN A 170 8.76 -19.30 2.13
CA ASN A 170 9.46 -20.57 2.12
C ASN A 170 10.92 -20.42 2.57
N ASP A 171 11.53 -21.49 3.08
CA ASP A 171 12.92 -21.44 3.54
C ASP A 171 13.94 -21.52 2.40
N THR A 172 13.48 -21.92 1.21
CA THR A 172 14.36 -22.16 0.06
C THR A 172 13.83 -21.51 -1.21
N LEU A 173 14.78 -21.01 -2.00
CA LEU A 173 14.57 -20.55 -3.37
C LEU A 173 15.61 -21.26 -4.24
N ALA A 174 15.15 -21.91 -5.31
CA ALA A 174 16.04 -22.56 -6.25
C ALA A 174 17.04 -21.54 -6.83
N LYS A 175 18.34 -21.88 -6.83
CA LYS A 175 19.43 -21.01 -7.29
C LYS A 175 19.48 -19.64 -6.58
N LYS A 176 19.10 -19.57 -5.29
CA LYS A 176 19.17 -18.35 -4.48
C LYS A 176 20.56 -17.67 -4.60
N PRO A 177 20.63 -16.39 -4.99
CA PRO A 177 21.89 -15.65 -5.05
C PRO A 177 22.56 -15.55 -3.67
N ARG A 178 23.89 -15.41 -3.65
CA ARG A 178 24.68 -15.37 -2.40
C ARG A 178 24.42 -14.12 -1.57
N ASN A 179 24.10 -13.00 -2.23
CA ASN A 179 23.78 -11.73 -1.58
C ASN A 179 22.32 -11.65 -1.10
N VAL A 180 21.49 -12.67 -1.32
CA VAL A 180 20.07 -12.69 -0.91
C VAL A 180 19.91 -13.54 0.36
N GLU A 181 19.24 -13.00 1.39
CA GLU A 181 18.78 -13.72 2.57
C GLU A 181 17.26 -13.77 2.58
N LEU A 182 16.70 -14.96 2.85
CA LEU A 182 15.25 -15.18 2.92
C LEU A 182 14.82 -15.29 4.37
N LYS A 183 13.72 -14.62 4.73
CA LYS A 183 13.08 -14.76 6.04
C LYS A 183 11.56 -14.83 5.87
N LYS A 184 10.93 -15.77 6.56
CA LYS A 184 9.46 -15.88 6.61
C LYS A 184 8.80 -14.67 7.27
N TRP A 185 9.46 -14.15 8.31
CA TRP A 185 9.01 -13.00 9.07
C TRP A 185 10.18 -12.07 9.35
N LEU A 186 9.93 -10.77 9.24
CA LEU A 186 10.90 -9.71 9.49
C LEU A 186 10.26 -8.64 10.39
N PRO A 187 10.96 -8.15 11.42
CA PRO A 187 10.50 -6.98 12.17
C PRO A 187 10.68 -5.72 11.30
N GLN A 188 9.75 -5.51 10.37
CA GLN A 188 9.85 -4.50 9.30
C GLN A 188 10.20 -3.11 9.84
N GLN A 189 9.54 -2.66 10.91
CA GLN A 189 9.81 -1.35 11.52
C GLN A 189 11.25 -1.22 12.01
N ASP A 190 11.76 -2.22 12.73
CA ASP A 190 13.12 -2.17 13.28
C ASP A 190 14.18 -2.32 12.19
N VAL A 191 13.91 -3.11 11.14
CA VAL A 191 14.79 -3.22 9.97
C VAL A 191 14.89 -1.89 9.23
N LEU A 192 13.75 -1.23 8.95
CA LEU A 192 13.68 0.04 8.24
C LEU A 192 14.18 1.23 9.08
N ARG A 193 14.19 1.13 10.41
CA ARG A 193 14.79 2.16 11.29
C ARG A 193 16.31 2.14 11.26
N LYS A 194 16.90 0.95 11.20
CA LYS A 194 18.35 0.78 11.34
C LYS A 194 19.12 1.34 10.15
N TYR A 195 18.51 1.38 8.98
CA TYR A 195 19.11 1.90 7.76
C TYR A 195 18.06 2.71 7.03
N GLN A 196 18.43 3.86 6.47
CA GLN A 196 17.59 4.65 5.58
C GLN A 196 17.42 3.88 4.25
N LEU A 197 16.69 2.76 4.28
CA LEU A 197 16.52 1.87 3.13
C LEU A 197 15.35 2.35 2.30
N LEU A 198 15.57 2.38 0.99
CA LEU A 198 14.51 2.49 0.00
C LEU A 198 13.65 1.23 0.09
N GLU A 199 12.39 1.39 0.50
CA GLU A 199 11.37 0.37 0.32
C GLU A 199 11.01 0.34 -1.16
N ILE A 200 11.36 -0.73 -1.86
CA ILE A 200 10.85 -0.99 -3.21
C ILE A 200 9.64 -1.89 -3.04
N ALA A 201 8.47 -1.27 -2.87
CA ALA A 201 7.19 -1.96 -3.01
C ALA A 201 6.99 -2.27 -4.49
N ALA A 202 6.95 -3.55 -4.87
CA ALA A 202 6.69 -3.97 -6.23
C ALA A 202 5.18 -3.92 -6.54
N ASP A 203 4.58 -2.74 -6.41
CA ASP A 203 3.16 -2.54 -6.73
C ASP A 203 2.92 -2.37 -8.25
N GLU A 204 3.98 -2.16 -9.05
CA GLU A 204 3.87 -1.90 -10.50
C GLU A 204 4.23 -3.09 -11.42
N VAL A 205 4.55 -4.28 -10.89
CA VAL A 205 4.95 -5.42 -11.75
C VAL A 205 3.75 -6.25 -12.25
N ILE A 206 2.53 -5.88 -11.88
CA ILE A 206 1.29 -6.54 -12.32
C ILE A 206 0.42 -5.54 -13.08
N SER A 207 0.91 -5.08 -14.24
CA SER A 207 0.10 -4.48 -15.31
C SER A 207 0.50 -5.10 -16.65
#